data_AF-C5NZI3-F1
#
_entry.id   AF-C5NZI3-F1
#
_cell.length_a   1.000
_cell.length_b   1.000
_cell.length_c   1.000
_cell.angle_alpha   90.00
_cell.angle_beta   90.00
_cell.angle_gamma   90.00
#
_symmetry.space_group_name_H-M   'P 1'
#
loop_
_entity.id
_entity.type
_entity.pdbx_description
1 polymer ?
#
loop_
_entity_poly.entity_id
_entity_poly.type
_entity_poly.pdbx_seq_one_letter_code
_entity_poly.pdbx_strand_id
1 'polypeptide(L)'
;MAVNKLLASLASATNELTLSAATLNLDFFLFRFEAPPSYRDFGLSLSSKRRQNAEGGSAHITARKLGALFENILPKTSYLVDAYGARVSAVIARPDIKPKEDFAKGFFAAEIGPDGTTIWAAATSGPGAVPVHLLACLLARRWNALIATSIWVELVEERKKQIATEFDNGNATHYSTLQAARQDISREQLAEWDAGARAWLGTADEVLRDKVEKQRLTVAELDLPIEGANNLFKNVMNTWKVALTTMENLLSGQPQRIYSGSALLGLSSWHIFPDLIVLGSSVSEIKFEDELVKTSGVLTIGLELDILETEAFDMTGVQWSLSLAHLKYYGPPVIASSSVENDHSRIHFSDFSAVDLGTLLPV
;
A
#
# COMPACT_ATOMS: atom_id res chain seq x y z
N MET A 1 16.01 -58.53 4.77
CA MET A 1 16.61 -57.55 5.71
C MET A 1 17.14 -56.27 5.04
N ALA A 2 17.46 -56.26 3.73
CA ALA A 2 17.98 -55.07 3.02
C ALA A 2 16.89 -54.06 2.59
N VAL A 3 15.68 -54.51 2.23
CA VAL A 3 14.59 -53.64 1.76
C VAL A 3 14.06 -52.70 2.86
N ASN A 4 13.92 -53.19 4.10
CA ASN A 4 13.50 -52.36 5.24
C ASN A 4 14.54 -51.28 5.60
N LYS A 5 15.84 -51.55 5.39
CA LYS A 5 16.89 -50.53 5.60
C LYS A 5 16.86 -49.44 4.52
N LEU A 6 16.48 -49.79 3.29
CA LEU A 6 16.40 -48.86 2.17
C LEU A 6 15.15 -47.95 2.27
N LEU A 7 14.02 -48.51 2.73
CA LEU A 7 12.82 -47.73 3.05
C LEU A 7 13.03 -46.83 4.27
N ALA A 8 13.74 -47.31 5.30
CA ALA A 8 14.10 -46.51 6.45
C ALA A 8 15.11 -45.40 6.09
N SER A 9 16.08 -45.66 5.20
CA SER A 9 17.03 -44.64 4.75
C SER A 9 16.38 -43.61 3.82
N LEU A 10 15.39 -44.00 3.01
CA LEU A 10 14.62 -43.05 2.20
C LEU A 10 13.71 -42.19 3.07
N ALA A 11 13.03 -42.77 4.06
CA ALA A 11 12.22 -42.03 5.04
C ALA A 11 13.08 -41.09 5.90
N SER A 12 14.27 -41.53 6.32
CA SER A 12 15.25 -40.72 7.04
C SER A 12 15.82 -39.62 6.17
N ALA A 13 16.14 -39.90 4.90
CA ALA A 13 16.63 -38.89 3.95
C ALA A 13 15.56 -37.86 3.60
N THR A 14 14.27 -38.24 3.51
CA THR A 14 13.18 -37.26 3.36
C THR A 14 13.00 -36.41 4.62
N ASN A 15 13.14 -36.99 5.82
CA ASN A 15 13.08 -36.21 7.06
C ASN A 15 14.28 -35.28 7.23
N GLU A 16 15.49 -35.73 6.86
CA GLU A 16 16.71 -34.91 6.85
C GLU A 16 16.66 -33.82 5.78
N LEU A 17 16.18 -34.09 4.56
CA LEU A 17 15.96 -33.06 3.54
C LEU A 17 14.88 -32.06 3.96
N THR A 18 13.84 -32.50 4.69
CA THR A 18 12.80 -31.61 5.21
C THR A 18 13.32 -30.79 6.40
N LEU A 19 14.18 -31.34 7.27
CA LEU A 19 14.85 -30.62 8.35
C LEU A 19 15.97 -29.68 7.86
N SER A 20 16.73 -30.10 6.85
CA SER A 20 17.78 -29.29 6.23
C SER A 20 17.20 -28.20 5.33
N ALA A 21 16.05 -28.43 4.68
CA ALA A 21 15.27 -27.36 4.07
C ALA A 21 14.62 -26.45 5.12
N ALA A 22 14.29 -26.96 6.32
CA ALA A 22 13.77 -26.15 7.41
C ALA A 22 14.80 -25.20 8.05
N THR A 23 16.10 -25.43 7.83
CA THR A 23 17.22 -24.61 8.34
C THR A 23 17.83 -23.66 7.31
N LEU A 24 17.23 -23.53 6.11
CA LEU A 24 17.53 -22.40 5.24
C LEU A 24 16.95 -21.13 5.86
N ASN A 25 17.72 -20.48 6.73
CA ASN A 25 17.45 -19.10 7.10
C ASN A 25 17.36 -18.30 5.79
N LEU A 26 16.14 -18.01 5.35
CA LEU A 26 15.90 -17.15 4.21
C LEU A 26 16.37 -15.77 4.62
N ASP A 27 17.60 -15.49 4.23
CA ASP A 27 18.24 -14.23 4.47
C ASP A 27 17.68 -13.23 3.45
N PHE A 28 16.60 -12.55 3.84
CA PHE A 28 15.93 -11.55 2.99
C PHE A 28 16.84 -10.37 2.61
N PHE A 29 18.05 -10.31 3.18
CA PHE A 29 19.09 -9.35 2.84
C PHE A 29 19.80 -9.68 1.52
N LEU A 30 19.86 -10.96 1.11
CA LEU A 30 20.71 -11.41 0.01
C LEU A 30 19.99 -11.60 -1.33
N PHE A 31 18.66 -11.78 -1.31
CA PHE A 31 17.93 -12.13 -2.53
C PHE A 31 17.21 -10.91 -3.13
N ARG A 32 17.61 -10.55 -4.35
CA ARG A 32 17.05 -9.46 -5.16
C ARG A 32 16.30 -10.04 -6.36
N PHE A 33 15.13 -9.49 -6.63
CA PHE A 33 14.36 -9.77 -7.83
C PHE A 33 14.66 -8.71 -8.90
N GLU A 34 14.56 -9.11 -10.16
CA GLU A 34 14.49 -8.17 -11.26
C GLU A 34 13.17 -7.40 -11.18
N ALA A 35 13.25 -6.06 -11.24
CA ALA A 35 12.07 -5.22 -11.20
C ALA A 35 11.25 -5.39 -12.50
N PRO A 36 9.92 -5.31 -12.45
CA PRO A 36 9.11 -5.38 -13.66
C PRO A 36 9.51 -4.27 -14.65
N PRO A 37 9.43 -4.51 -15.98
CA PRO A 37 9.90 -3.56 -16.99
C PRO A 37 9.28 -2.16 -16.88
N SER A 38 8.03 -2.09 -16.42
CA SER A 38 7.26 -0.86 -16.18
C SER A 38 7.91 0.10 -15.15
N TYR A 39 8.79 -0.41 -14.27
CA TYR A 39 9.51 0.38 -13.25
C TYR A 39 10.91 0.81 -13.68
N ARG A 40 11.36 0.44 -14.88
CA ARG A 40 12.75 0.67 -15.31
C ARG A 40 13.15 2.15 -15.23
N ASP A 41 12.34 3.03 -15.80
CA ASP A 41 12.62 4.47 -15.81
C ASP A 41 12.52 5.10 -14.43
N PHE A 42 11.63 4.55 -13.59
CA PHE A 42 11.54 4.92 -12.18
C PHE A 42 12.84 4.65 -11.43
N GLY A 43 13.36 3.42 -11.50
CA GLY A 43 14.60 3.05 -10.83
C GLY A 43 15.83 3.84 -11.31
N LEU A 44 15.85 4.26 -12.57
CA LEU A 44 16.90 5.11 -13.14
C LEU A 44 16.82 6.57 -12.70
N SER A 45 15.62 7.05 -12.35
CA SER A 45 15.37 8.43 -11.95
C SER A 45 15.60 8.69 -10.45
N LEU A 46 15.76 7.63 -9.65
CA LEU A 46 16.07 7.74 -8.23
C LEU A 46 17.52 8.18 -8.00
N SER A 47 17.72 8.93 -6.91
CA SER A 47 19.06 9.26 -6.44
C SER A 47 19.84 8.00 -6.06
N SER A 48 21.18 8.06 -6.17
CA SER A 48 22.05 6.92 -5.88
C SER A 48 21.84 6.35 -4.48
N LYS A 49 21.65 7.21 -3.46
CA LYS A 49 21.45 6.78 -2.08
C LYS A 49 20.08 6.11 -1.87
N ARG A 50 19.01 6.65 -2.44
CA ARG A 50 17.68 6.03 -2.36
C ARG A 50 17.66 4.69 -3.07
N ARG A 51 18.28 4.61 -4.25
CA ARG A 51 18.42 3.36 -4.98
C ARG A 51 19.22 2.32 -4.18
N GLN A 52 20.33 2.71 -3.56
CA GLN A 52 21.12 1.80 -2.72
C GLN A 52 20.32 1.28 -1.51
N ASN A 53 19.58 2.16 -0.82
CA ASN A 53 18.72 1.74 0.30
C ASN A 53 17.61 0.80 -0.16
N ALA A 54 17.00 1.08 -1.31
CA ALA A 54 15.95 0.26 -1.89
C ALA A 54 16.43 -1.10 -2.42
N GLU A 55 17.69 -1.22 -2.84
CA GLU A 55 18.22 -2.47 -3.42
C GLU A 55 18.94 -3.37 -2.41
N GLY A 56 19.35 -2.85 -1.25
CA GLY A 56 20.07 -3.63 -0.24
C GLY A 56 20.07 -3.05 1.17
N GLY A 57 19.32 -1.98 1.43
CA GLY A 57 19.20 -1.35 2.74
C GLY A 57 17.95 -1.79 3.52
N SER A 58 17.57 -0.99 4.53
CA SER A 58 16.44 -1.29 5.41
C SER A 58 15.11 -1.38 4.64
N ALA A 59 14.93 -0.53 3.63
CA ALA A 59 13.72 -0.53 2.81
C ALA A 59 13.55 -1.85 2.04
N HIS A 60 14.64 -2.39 1.47
CA HIS A 60 14.64 -3.70 0.79
C HIS A 60 14.24 -4.81 1.75
N ILE A 61 14.86 -4.87 2.92
CA ILE A 61 14.59 -5.90 3.93
C ILE A 61 13.12 -5.85 4.38
N THR A 62 12.61 -4.66 4.67
CA THR A 62 11.21 -4.47 5.08
C THR A 62 10.25 -4.91 3.97
N ALA A 63 10.48 -4.49 2.73
CA ALA A 63 9.69 -4.88 1.57
C ALA A 63 9.69 -6.40 1.36
N ARG A 64 10.86 -7.04 1.48
CA ARG A 64 11.02 -8.50 1.36
C ARG A 64 10.27 -9.28 2.44
N LYS A 65 10.37 -8.85 3.70
CA LYS A 65 9.71 -9.48 4.84
C LYS A 65 8.19 -9.36 4.72
N LEU A 66 7.69 -8.14 4.51
CA LEU A 66 6.24 -7.91 4.37
C LEU A 66 5.69 -8.60 3.12
N GLY A 67 6.40 -8.52 1.99
CA GLY A 67 6.03 -9.20 0.74
C GLY A 67 5.83 -10.69 0.94
N ALA A 68 6.79 -11.40 1.55
CA ALA A 68 6.67 -12.83 1.85
C ALA A 68 5.58 -13.16 2.89
N LEU A 69 5.35 -12.27 3.86
CA LEU A 69 4.37 -12.46 4.93
C LEU A 69 2.93 -12.48 4.39
N PHE A 70 2.64 -11.66 3.37
CA PHE A 70 1.30 -11.50 2.80
C PHE A 70 1.11 -12.20 1.45
N GLU A 71 2.17 -12.67 0.79
CA GLU A 71 2.14 -13.19 -0.59
C GLU A 71 1.01 -14.19 -0.85
N ASN A 72 0.79 -15.13 0.07
CA ASN A 72 -0.16 -16.23 -0.12
C ASN A 72 -1.64 -15.84 -0.01
N ILE A 73 -1.95 -14.62 0.43
CA ILE A 73 -3.34 -14.14 0.52
C ILE A 73 -3.71 -13.12 -0.55
N LEU A 74 -2.76 -12.78 -1.43
CA LEU A 74 -2.93 -11.77 -2.47
C LEU A 74 -3.74 -12.30 -3.66
N PRO A 75 -4.66 -11.50 -4.22
CA PRO A 75 -5.20 -11.77 -5.55
C PRO A 75 -4.10 -11.60 -6.61
N LYS A 76 -4.32 -12.15 -7.81
CA LYS A 76 -3.43 -11.92 -8.95
C LYS A 76 -3.65 -10.50 -9.49
N THR A 77 -2.60 -9.69 -9.50
CA THR A 77 -2.69 -8.25 -9.82
C THR A 77 -1.63 -7.82 -10.84
N SER A 78 -1.47 -8.58 -11.92
CA SER A 78 -0.44 -8.32 -12.95
C SER A 78 -0.64 -6.98 -13.65
N TYR A 79 -1.87 -6.68 -14.10
CA TYR A 79 -2.16 -5.43 -14.80
C TYR A 79 -2.00 -4.22 -13.88
N LEU A 80 -2.38 -4.36 -12.61
CA LEU A 80 -2.22 -3.31 -11.61
C LEU A 80 -0.76 -3.05 -11.27
N VAL A 81 0.06 -4.09 -11.10
CA VAL A 81 1.50 -3.90 -10.86
C VAL A 81 2.15 -3.18 -12.04
N ASP A 82 1.82 -3.56 -13.28
CA ASP A 82 2.38 -2.91 -14.46
C ASP A 82 1.88 -1.48 -14.65
N ALA A 83 0.58 -1.23 -14.48
CA ALA A 83 0.00 0.11 -14.58
C ALA A 83 0.54 1.03 -13.49
N TYR A 84 0.69 0.54 -12.26
CA TYR A 84 1.29 1.31 -11.18
C TYR A 84 2.76 1.63 -11.49
N GLY A 85 3.55 0.67 -12.00
CA GLY A 85 4.90 0.89 -12.49
C GLY A 85 4.99 1.99 -13.56
N ALA A 86 4.11 1.92 -14.55
CA ALA A 86 4.03 2.93 -15.61
C ALA A 86 3.64 4.30 -15.04
N ARG A 87 2.69 4.36 -14.10
CA ARG A 87 2.27 5.60 -13.43
C ARG A 87 3.42 6.24 -12.68
N VAL A 88 4.10 5.49 -11.82
CA VAL A 88 5.20 6.05 -11.00
C VAL A 88 6.38 6.49 -11.87
N SER A 89 6.68 5.74 -12.94
CA SER A 89 7.69 6.13 -13.95
C SER A 89 7.30 7.41 -14.68
N ALA A 90 6.04 7.57 -15.06
CA ALA A 90 5.55 8.79 -15.72
C ALA A 90 5.59 10.01 -14.78
N VAL A 91 5.19 9.84 -13.51
CA VAL A 91 5.24 10.90 -12.49
C VAL A 91 6.68 11.36 -12.30
N ILE A 92 7.61 10.44 -12.01
CA ILE A 92 9.01 10.80 -11.70
C ILE A 92 9.76 11.39 -12.91
N ALA A 93 9.34 11.06 -14.12
CA ALA A 93 9.94 11.59 -15.34
C ALA A 93 9.58 13.06 -15.60
N ARG A 94 8.56 13.62 -14.92
CA ARG A 94 8.14 14.99 -15.19
C ARG A 94 9.24 16.00 -14.83
N PRO A 95 9.47 17.04 -15.66
CA PRO A 95 10.55 18.00 -15.44
C PRO A 95 10.37 18.88 -14.21
N ASP A 96 9.14 19.09 -13.77
CA ASP A 96 8.74 19.95 -12.64
C ASP A 96 9.26 19.45 -11.30
N ILE A 97 9.41 18.14 -11.13
CA ILE A 97 9.93 17.53 -9.90
C ILE A 97 11.41 17.14 -9.96
N LYS A 98 12.07 17.35 -11.11
CA LYS A 98 13.51 17.08 -11.21
C LYS A 98 14.31 18.12 -10.42
N PRO A 99 15.38 17.72 -9.72
CA PRO A 99 16.28 18.66 -9.07
C PRO A 99 16.79 19.70 -10.08
N LYS A 100 16.71 20.99 -9.76
CA LYS A 100 17.39 22.00 -10.59
C LYS A 100 18.90 21.69 -10.61
N GLU A 101 19.55 21.91 -11.75
CA GLU A 101 20.94 21.50 -11.99
C GLU A 101 21.93 22.03 -10.94
N ASP A 102 21.65 23.20 -10.35
CA ASP A 102 22.48 23.80 -9.30
C ASP A 102 22.49 22.98 -8.00
N PHE A 103 21.36 22.35 -7.65
CA PHE A 103 21.24 21.50 -6.47
C PHE A 103 21.80 20.09 -6.70
N ALA A 104 21.80 19.62 -7.95
CA ALA A 104 22.32 18.32 -8.35
C ALA A 104 23.85 18.17 -8.19
N LYS A 105 24.57 19.27 -7.88
CA LYS A 105 26.04 19.28 -7.66
C LYS A 105 26.45 19.56 -6.20
N GLY A 106 25.48 19.78 -5.31
CA GLY A 106 25.74 20.11 -3.90
C GLY A 106 26.01 18.89 -3.01
N PHE A 107 26.41 19.15 -1.75
CA PHE A 107 26.68 18.11 -0.74
C PHE A 107 25.49 17.14 -0.51
N PHE A 108 24.26 17.61 -0.75
CA PHE A 108 23.03 16.82 -0.63
C PHE A 108 22.52 16.25 -1.95
N ALA A 109 23.27 16.31 -3.05
CA ALA A 109 22.82 15.84 -4.37
C ALA A 109 22.29 14.41 -4.36
N ALA A 110 22.83 13.54 -3.50
CA ALA A 110 22.39 12.16 -3.34
C ALA A 110 21.02 12.01 -2.62
N GLU A 111 20.48 13.06 -2.02
CA GLU A 111 19.20 13.07 -1.29
C GLU A 111 18.08 13.82 -2.02
N ILE A 112 18.42 14.57 -3.07
CA ILE A 112 17.47 15.46 -3.73
C ILE A 112 16.62 14.69 -4.74
N GLY A 113 15.33 15.03 -4.78
CA GLY A 113 14.32 14.46 -5.68
C GLY A 113 13.15 13.86 -4.89
N PRO A 114 12.20 13.23 -5.57
CA PRO A 114 11.05 12.57 -4.93
C PRO A 114 11.45 11.26 -4.24
N ASP A 115 10.86 10.99 -3.08
CA ASP A 115 11.14 9.76 -2.33
C ASP A 115 10.33 8.59 -2.89
N GLY A 116 10.99 7.80 -3.73
CA GLY A 116 10.48 6.55 -4.28
C GLY A 116 11.10 5.30 -3.69
N THR A 117 11.78 5.42 -2.54
CA THR A 117 12.62 4.34 -1.98
C THR A 117 11.81 3.08 -1.72
N THR A 118 10.64 3.18 -1.10
CA THR A 118 9.79 2.02 -0.76
C THR A 118 9.14 1.39 -2.00
N ILE A 119 8.86 2.16 -3.05
CA ILE A 119 8.36 1.65 -4.34
C ILE A 119 9.44 0.82 -5.03
N TRP A 120 10.65 1.35 -5.16
CA TRP A 120 11.74 0.62 -5.82
C TRP A 120 12.12 -0.62 -5.00
N ALA A 121 12.16 -0.48 -3.67
CA ALA A 121 12.37 -1.62 -2.78
C ALA A 121 11.32 -2.71 -3.02
N ALA A 122 10.05 -2.35 -3.11
CA ALA A 122 8.97 -3.28 -3.42
C ALA A 122 9.16 -3.96 -4.78
N ALA A 123 9.46 -3.19 -5.83
CA ALA A 123 9.66 -3.69 -7.18
C ALA A 123 10.82 -4.70 -7.27
N THR A 124 11.89 -4.52 -6.49
CA THR A 124 13.05 -5.45 -6.43
C THR A 124 12.93 -6.52 -5.34
N SER A 125 11.81 -6.54 -4.60
CA SER A 125 11.58 -7.44 -3.47
C SER A 125 10.59 -8.56 -3.77
N GLY A 126 10.26 -8.84 -5.04
CA GLY A 126 9.44 -9.98 -5.43
C GLY A 126 7.93 -9.71 -5.46
N PRO A 127 7.14 -10.70 -5.88
CA PRO A 127 5.77 -10.49 -6.38
C PRO A 127 4.79 -9.97 -5.33
N GLY A 128 4.95 -10.35 -4.06
CA GLY A 128 4.09 -9.88 -2.98
C GLY A 128 4.40 -8.46 -2.48
N ALA A 129 5.56 -7.90 -2.80
CA ALA A 129 6.02 -6.66 -2.17
C ALA A 129 5.36 -5.40 -2.75
N VAL A 130 5.11 -5.36 -4.07
CA VAL A 130 4.40 -4.21 -4.69
C VAL A 130 2.96 -4.10 -4.18
N PRO A 131 2.14 -5.17 -4.16
CA PRO A 131 0.81 -5.09 -3.55
C PRO A 131 0.85 -4.61 -2.10
N VAL A 132 1.83 -5.06 -1.30
CA VAL A 132 2.01 -4.61 0.09
C VAL A 132 2.36 -3.11 0.16
N HIS A 133 3.14 -2.59 -0.78
CA HIS A 133 3.34 -1.14 -0.90
C HIS A 133 2.03 -0.42 -1.22
N LEU A 134 1.20 -0.97 -2.10
CA LEU A 134 -0.12 -0.41 -2.40
C LEU A 134 -1.03 -0.37 -1.16
N LEU A 135 -0.93 -1.35 -0.24
CA LEU A 135 -1.58 -1.27 1.07
C LEU A 135 -1.04 -0.12 1.92
N ALA A 136 0.28 0.10 1.93
CA ALA A 136 0.86 1.25 2.64
C ALA A 136 0.30 2.58 2.10
N CYS A 137 0.10 2.69 0.78
CA CYS A 137 -0.57 3.85 0.19
C CYS A 137 -2.02 4.01 0.68
N LEU A 138 -2.81 2.93 0.75
CA LEU A 138 -4.18 2.97 1.29
C LEU A 138 -4.21 3.49 2.73
N LEU A 139 -3.32 2.96 3.58
CA LEU A 139 -3.24 3.35 4.99
C LEU A 139 -2.75 4.79 5.14
N ALA A 140 -1.73 5.19 4.38
CA ALA A 140 -1.19 6.54 4.41
C ALA A 140 -2.20 7.59 3.90
N ARG A 141 -2.99 7.24 2.88
CA ARG A 141 -4.07 8.09 2.35
C ARG A 141 -5.15 8.35 3.39
N ARG A 142 -5.46 7.36 4.23
CA ARG A 142 -6.58 7.45 5.17
C ARG A 142 -6.21 7.93 6.56
N TRP A 143 -5.11 7.41 7.09
CA TRP A 143 -4.77 7.53 8.49
C TRP A 143 -3.49 8.36 8.64
N ASN A 144 -3.43 9.12 9.73
CA ASN A 144 -2.18 9.76 10.13
C ASN A 144 -1.12 8.70 10.46
N ALA A 145 0.15 9.11 10.45
CA ALA A 145 1.29 8.20 10.58
C ALA A 145 1.24 7.34 11.86
N LEU A 146 0.77 7.89 12.98
CA LEU A 146 0.70 7.16 14.24
C LEU A 146 -0.32 6.01 14.17
N ILE A 147 -1.52 6.31 13.66
CA ILE A 147 -2.60 5.31 13.50
C ILE A 147 -2.19 4.27 12.46
N ALA A 148 -1.66 4.69 11.31
CA ALA A 148 -1.21 3.78 10.25
C ALA A 148 -0.13 2.81 10.73
N THR A 149 0.85 3.29 11.52
CA THR A 149 1.87 2.43 12.12
C THR A 149 1.26 1.41 13.08
N SER A 150 0.29 1.82 13.90
CA SER A 150 -0.40 0.89 14.82
C SER A 150 -1.23 -0.15 14.08
N ILE A 151 -1.88 0.23 12.96
CA ILE A 151 -2.57 -0.71 12.07
C ILE A 151 -1.56 -1.71 11.51
N TRP A 152 -0.41 -1.27 11.02
CA TRP A 152 0.64 -2.15 10.50
C TRP A 152 1.13 -3.17 11.53
N VAL A 153 1.36 -2.75 12.77
CA VAL A 153 1.76 -3.65 13.86
C VAL A 153 0.71 -4.74 14.06
N GLU A 154 -0.57 -4.36 14.15
CA GLU A 154 -1.66 -5.30 14.31
C GLU A 154 -1.80 -6.27 13.12
N LEU A 155 -1.65 -5.76 11.88
CA LEU A 155 -1.68 -6.58 10.68
C LEU A 155 -0.59 -7.65 10.65
N VAL A 156 0.64 -7.25 11.00
CA VAL A 156 1.78 -8.17 11.03
C VAL A 156 1.60 -9.22 12.13
N GLU A 157 1.20 -8.82 13.33
CA GLU A 157 0.97 -9.75 14.45
C GLU A 157 -0.15 -10.75 14.15
N GLU A 158 -1.30 -10.28 13.68
CA GLU A 158 -2.43 -11.15 13.33
C GLU A 158 -2.09 -12.08 12.16
N ARG A 159 -1.35 -11.60 11.14
CA ARG A 159 -0.93 -12.45 10.03
C ARG A 159 0.05 -13.53 10.48
N LYS A 160 1.00 -13.20 11.36
CA LYS A 160 1.93 -14.18 11.96
C LYS A 160 1.16 -15.26 12.74
N LYS A 161 0.16 -14.87 13.53
CA LYS A 161 -0.71 -15.83 14.26
C LYS A 161 -1.45 -16.75 13.30
N GLN A 162 -2.04 -16.21 12.23
CA GLN A 162 -2.72 -17.02 11.21
C GLN A 162 -1.80 -18.04 10.55
N ILE A 163 -0.58 -17.63 10.17
CA ILE A 163 0.41 -18.53 9.55
C ILE A 163 0.82 -19.64 10.52
N ALA A 164 1.02 -19.33 11.81
CA ALA A 164 1.31 -20.33 12.83
C ALA A 164 0.15 -21.34 12.98
N THR A 165 -1.08 -20.85 13.04
CA THR A 165 -2.27 -21.72 13.13
C THR A 165 -2.47 -22.56 11.86
N GLU A 166 -2.24 -21.99 10.67
CA GLU A 166 -2.27 -22.72 9.39
C GLU A 166 -1.24 -23.87 9.39
N PHE A 167 -0.03 -23.61 9.89
CA PHE A 167 1.04 -24.60 10.01
C PHE A 167 0.70 -25.71 11.01
N ASP A 168 0.22 -25.36 12.21
CA ASP A 168 -0.15 -26.31 13.26
C ASP A 168 -1.30 -27.23 12.83
N ASN A 169 -2.21 -26.72 12.00
CA ASN A 169 -3.32 -27.49 11.42
C ASN A 169 -2.89 -28.38 10.24
N GLY A 170 -1.61 -28.39 9.85
CA GLY A 170 -1.09 -29.20 8.76
C GLY A 170 -1.42 -28.67 7.36
N ASN A 171 -1.83 -27.40 7.23
CA ASN A 171 -2.07 -26.80 5.93
C ASN A 171 -0.73 -26.55 5.21
N ALA A 172 -0.72 -26.75 3.88
CA ALA A 172 0.44 -26.46 3.07
C ALA A 172 0.69 -24.93 3.02
N THR A 173 1.73 -24.47 3.70
CA THR A 173 2.16 -23.07 3.68
C THR A 173 3.52 -22.96 2.99
N HIS A 174 3.68 -21.95 2.11
CA HIS A 174 4.95 -21.69 1.46
C HIS A 174 6.07 -21.44 2.49
N TYR A 175 7.23 -22.02 2.25
CA TYR A 175 8.39 -21.91 3.15
C TYR A 175 8.81 -20.46 3.40
N SER A 176 8.77 -19.61 2.37
CA SER A 176 9.05 -18.16 2.49
C SER A 176 8.10 -17.45 3.44
N THR A 177 6.82 -17.80 3.44
CA THR A 177 5.80 -17.25 4.33
C THR A 177 6.01 -17.71 5.78
N LEU A 178 6.35 -18.98 6.00
CA LEU A 178 6.69 -19.51 7.33
C LEU A 178 7.93 -18.82 7.91
N GLN A 179 8.96 -18.61 7.10
CA GLN A 179 10.18 -17.92 7.54
C GLN A 179 9.93 -16.44 7.79
N ALA A 180 9.17 -15.75 6.93
CA ALA A 180 8.78 -14.36 7.17
C ALA A 180 7.99 -14.20 8.48
N ALA A 181 7.12 -15.14 8.81
CA ALA A 181 6.34 -15.10 10.05
C ALA A 181 7.20 -15.19 11.32
N ARG A 182 8.35 -15.88 11.25
CA ARG A 182 9.29 -16.03 12.37
C ARG A 182 10.22 -14.84 12.54
N GLN A 183 10.35 -13.99 11.53
CA GLN A 183 11.25 -12.84 11.60
C GLN A 183 10.61 -11.67 12.30
N ASP A 184 11.42 -10.94 13.06
CA ASP A 184 10.98 -9.69 13.66
C ASP A 184 10.86 -8.58 12.60
N ILE A 185 9.81 -7.77 12.73
CA ILE A 185 9.57 -6.56 11.94
C ILE A 185 9.26 -5.47 12.95
N SER A 186 10.24 -4.60 13.19
CA SER A 186 10.11 -3.64 14.27
C SER A 186 9.07 -2.55 13.93
N ARG A 187 8.54 -1.90 14.96
CA ARG A 187 7.60 -0.80 14.79
C ARG A 187 8.21 0.36 13.99
N GLU A 188 9.50 0.60 14.16
CA GLU A 188 10.28 1.61 13.44
C GLU A 188 10.36 1.26 11.95
N GLN A 189 10.59 -0.01 11.60
CA GLN A 189 10.57 -0.45 10.20
C GLN A 189 9.21 -0.22 9.54
N LEU A 190 8.12 -0.46 10.28
CA LEU A 190 6.75 -0.21 9.80
C LEU A 190 6.46 1.28 9.66
N ALA A 191 6.97 2.10 10.57
CA ALA A 191 6.85 3.56 10.49
C ALA A 191 7.64 4.13 9.29
N GLU A 192 8.85 3.65 9.03
CA GLU A 192 9.64 4.01 7.85
C GLU A 192 8.94 3.59 6.55
N TRP A 193 8.32 2.41 6.54
CA TRP A 193 7.55 1.92 5.40
C TRP A 193 6.34 2.81 5.08
N ASP A 194 5.56 3.19 6.11
CA ASP A 194 4.43 4.13 5.97
C ASP A 194 4.91 5.52 5.55
N ALA A 195 5.99 6.02 6.14
CA ALA A 195 6.56 7.33 5.83
C ALA A 195 6.98 7.41 4.36
N GLY A 196 7.62 6.37 3.82
CA GLY A 196 8.00 6.32 2.41
C GLY A 196 6.78 6.31 1.46
N ALA A 197 5.73 5.55 1.81
CA ALA A 197 4.48 5.59 1.04
C ALA A 197 3.84 6.99 1.07
N ARG A 198 3.81 7.64 2.23
CA ARG A 198 3.27 8.99 2.40
C ARG A 198 4.07 10.05 1.64
N ALA A 199 5.39 9.96 1.66
CA ALA A 199 6.27 10.86 0.89
C ALA A 199 6.01 10.74 -0.62
N TRP A 200 5.82 9.51 -1.11
CA TRP A 200 5.42 9.29 -2.49
C TRP A 200 4.04 9.87 -2.81
N LEU A 201 3.02 9.60 -1.97
CA LEU A 201 1.68 10.15 -2.17
C LEU A 201 1.70 11.67 -2.27
N GLY A 202 2.47 12.35 -1.43
CA GLY A 202 2.63 13.80 -1.49
C GLY A 202 3.20 14.28 -2.83
N THR A 203 4.23 13.60 -3.33
CA THR A 203 4.83 13.90 -4.65
C THR A 203 3.80 13.69 -5.77
N ALA A 204 3.15 12.54 -5.80
CA ALA A 204 2.24 12.18 -6.87
C ALA A 204 0.96 13.04 -6.85
N ASP A 205 0.46 13.43 -5.67
CA ASP A 205 -0.65 14.37 -5.52
C ASP A 205 -0.31 15.75 -6.06
N GLU A 206 0.91 16.24 -5.81
CA GLU A 206 1.34 17.53 -6.35
C GLU A 206 1.41 17.50 -7.87
N VAL A 207 1.97 16.43 -8.43
CA VAL A 207 2.15 16.23 -9.87
C VAL A 207 0.80 16.02 -10.60
N LEU A 208 -0.15 15.32 -9.98
CA LEU A 208 -1.44 14.95 -10.57
C LEU A 208 -2.61 15.72 -9.94
N ARG A 209 -2.33 16.92 -9.42
CA ARG A 209 -3.25 17.73 -8.62
C ARG A 209 -4.64 17.85 -9.23
N ASP A 210 -4.74 18.17 -10.52
CA ASP A 210 -6.03 18.37 -11.19
C ASP A 210 -6.88 17.08 -11.21
N LYS A 211 -6.24 15.92 -11.44
CA LYS A 211 -6.94 14.62 -11.43
C LYS A 211 -7.33 14.21 -10.02
N VAL A 212 -6.44 14.43 -9.04
CA VAL A 212 -6.70 14.16 -7.62
C VAL A 212 -7.85 15.02 -7.11
N GLU A 213 -7.86 16.32 -7.43
CA GLU A 213 -8.93 17.23 -7.00
C GLU A 213 -10.26 16.89 -7.65
N LYS A 214 -10.27 16.60 -8.96
CA LYS A 214 -11.47 16.12 -9.64
C LYS A 214 -12.04 14.85 -9.00
N GLN A 215 -11.17 13.90 -8.66
CA GLN A 215 -11.59 12.69 -7.98
C GLN A 215 -12.11 12.97 -6.56
N ARG A 216 -11.43 13.83 -5.80
CA ARG A 216 -11.84 14.21 -4.44
C ARG A 216 -13.24 14.82 -4.45
N LEU A 217 -13.50 15.76 -5.35
CA LEU A 217 -14.82 16.39 -5.52
C LEU A 217 -15.88 15.34 -5.87
N THR A 218 -15.56 14.43 -6.81
CA THR A 218 -16.46 13.33 -7.18
C THR A 218 -16.80 12.44 -5.99
N VAL A 219 -15.81 12.12 -5.14
CA VAL A 219 -15.99 11.22 -4.00
C VAL A 219 -16.67 11.90 -2.82
N ALA A 220 -16.48 13.22 -2.63
CA ALA A 220 -17.13 13.98 -1.57
C ALA A 220 -18.66 14.00 -1.73
N GLU A 221 -19.15 13.97 -2.97
CA GLU A 221 -20.59 13.88 -3.27
C GLU A 221 -21.20 12.49 -2.98
N LEU A 222 -20.38 11.48 -2.64
CA LEU A 222 -20.82 10.09 -2.46
C LEU A 222 -20.75 9.70 -0.98
N ASP A 223 -21.88 9.36 -0.37
CA ASP A 223 -21.90 8.78 0.98
C ASP A 223 -21.75 7.25 0.90
N LEU A 224 -20.51 6.78 0.75
CA LEU A 224 -20.22 5.36 0.58
C LEU A 224 -19.43 4.80 1.77
N PRO A 225 -20.02 3.90 2.57
CA PRO A 225 -19.28 3.26 3.63
C PRO A 225 -18.24 2.27 3.06
N ILE A 226 -17.12 2.16 3.76
CA ILE A 226 -16.26 0.99 3.67
C ILE A 226 -16.80 -0.01 4.69
N GLU A 227 -17.52 -1.02 4.20
CA GLU A 227 -18.10 -2.08 5.04
C GLU A 227 -17.05 -2.67 5.99
N GLY A 228 -17.36 -2.62 7.28
CA GLY A 228 -16.43 -3.03 8.32
C GLY A 228 -16.89 -4.25 9.10
N ALA A 229 -16.08 -5.30 9.07
CA ALA A 229 -16.12 -6.32 10.11
C ALA A 229 -15.72 -5.69 11.46
N ASN A 230 -16.23 -6.19 12.58
CA ASN A 230 -15.85 -5.81 13.96
C ASN A 230 -14.37 -6.14 14.33
N ASN A 231 -13.53 -6.41 13.33
CA ASN A 231 -12.14 -6.82 13.48
C ASN A 231 -11.30 -6.06 12.45
N LEU A 232 -10.33 -5.29 12.93
CA LEU A 232 -9.46 -4.43 12.12
C LEU A 232 -8.71 -5.22 11.05
N PHE A 233 -8.10 -6.35 11.42
CA PHE A 233 -7.39 -7.19 10.47
C PHE A 233 -8.30 -7.58 9.29
N LYS A 234 -9.47 -8.16 9.58
CA LYS A 234 -10.42 -8.59 8.53
C LYS A 234 -10.89 -7.42 7.68
N ASN A 235 -11.19 -6.28 8.30
CA ASN A 235 -11.67 -5.08 7.61
C ASN A 235 -10.61 -4.52 6.64
N VAL A 236 -9.38 -4.29 7.12
CA VAL A 236 -8.28 -3.78 6.28
C VAL A 236 -7.93 -4.77 5.18
N MET A 237 -7.91 -6.07 5.49
CA MET A 237 -7.61 -7.10 4.50
C MET A 237 -8.68 -7.21 3.43
N ASN A 238 -9.96 -7.12 3.80
CA ASN A 238 -11.06 -7.11 2.84
C ASN A 238 -10.99 -5.87 1.95
N THR A 239 -10.85 -4.68 2.55
CA THR A 239 -10.73 -3.40 1.84
C THR A 239 -9.61 -3.44 0.80
N TRP A 240 -8.43 -3.92 1.21
CA TRP A 240 -7.28 -4.02 0.32
C TRP A 240 -7.52 -5.03 -0.82
N LYS A 241 -8.06 -6.22 -0.54
CA LYS A 241 -8.35 -7.23 -1.57
C LYS A 241 -9.40 -6.77 -2.57
N VAL A 242 -10.45 -6.10 -2.10
CA VAL A 242 -11.49 -5.50 -2.96
C VAL A 242 -10.86 -4.44 -3.85
N ALA A 243 -10.07 -3.53 -3.30
CA ALA A 243 -9.39 -2.49 -4.08
C ALA A 243 -8.46 -3.10 -5.15
N LEU A 244 -7.64 -4.08 -4.78
CA LEU A 244 -6.72 -4.75 -5.70
C LEU A 244 -7.46 -5.43 -6.85
N THR A 245 -8.51 -6.20 -6.54
CA THR A 245 -9.26 -6.99 -7.52
C THR A 245 -10.06 -6.09 -8.46
N THR A 246 -10.74 -5.07 -7.92
CA THR A 246 -11.49 -4.10 -8.73
C THR A 246 -10.56 -3.38 -9.71
N MET A 247 -9.38 -2.96 -9.24
CA MET A 247 -8.41 -2.28 -10.09
C MET A 247 -7.79 -3.17 -11.15
N GLU A 248 -7.43 -4.41 -10.82
CA GLU A 248 -6.96 -5.39 -11.80
C GLU A 248 -8.00 -5.58 -12.92
N ASN A 249 -9.28 -5.72 -12.55
CA ASN A 249 -10.36 -5.89 -13.50
C ASN A 249 -10.53 -4.67 -14.41
N LEU A 250 -10.57 -3.46 -13.84
CA LEU A 250 -10.68 -2.21 -14.59
C LEU A 250 -9.53 -2.05 -15.61
N LEU A 251 -8.29 -2.28 -15.18
CA LEU A 251 -7.11 -2.21 -16.04
C LEU A 251 -7.10 -3.30 -17.12
N SER A 252 -7.67 -4.47 -16.82
CA SER A 252 -7.87 -5.52 -17.83
C SER A 252 -8.95 -5.17 -18.86
N GLY A 253 -9.74 -4.11 -18.62
CA GLY A 253 -10.82 -3.64 -19.48
C GLY A 253 -12.19 -4.20 -19.11
N GLN A 254 -12.33 -4.81 -17.94
CA GLN A 254 -13.60 -5.29 -17.43
C GLN A 254 -14.29 -4.17 -16.63
N PRO A 255 -15.47 -3.69 -17.05
CA PRO A 255 -16.24 -2.74 -16.25
C PRO A 255 -16.52 -3.31 -14.86
N GLN A 256 -16.51 -2.46 -13.85
CA GLN A 256 -16.81 -2.87 -12.47
C GLN A 256 -17.97 -2.06 -11.92
N ARG A 257 -18.78 -2.69 -11.07
CA ARG A 257 -19.81 -2.01 -10.28
C ARG A 257 -19.47 -2.12 -8.81
N ILE A 258 -19.49 -1.01 -8.09
CA ILE A 258 -19.18 -0.95 -6.67
C ILE A 258 -20.33 -0.35 -5.86
N TYR A 259 -20.39 -0.77 -4.61
CA TYR A 259 -21.32 -0.27 -3.57
C TYR A 259 -20.57 0.14 -2.29
N SER A 260 -19.26 -0.10 -2.22
CA SER A 260 -18.43 0.26 -1.06
C SER A 260 -17.27 1.16 -1.47
N GLY A 261 -16.81 1.98 -0.53
CA GLY A 261 -15.73 2.95 -0.75
C GLY A 261 -14.33 2.35 -0.95
N SER A 262 -14.15 1.03 -0.81
CA SER A 262 -12.82 0.38 -0.84
C SER A 262 -12.09 0.60 -2.16
N ALA A 263 -12.78 0.46 -3.30
CA ALA A 263 -12.18 0.67 -4.61
C ALA A 263 -11.85 2.15 -4.85
N LEU A 264 -12.68 3.08 -4.40
CA LEU A 264 -12.44 4.52 -4.50
C LEU A 264 -11.22 4.95 -3.69
N LEU A 265 -11.00 4.32 -2.53
CA LEU A 265 -9.78 4.53 -1.75
C LEU A 265 -8.55 4.01 -2.49
N GLY A 266 -8.64 2.84 -3.15
CA GLY A 266 -7.56 2.34 -4.02
C GLY A 266 -7.21 3.29 -5.15
N LEU A 267 -8.23 3.78 -5.86
CA LEU A 267 -8.07 4.73 -6.95
C LEU A 267 -7.31 5.99 -6.53
N SER A 268 -7.74 6.62 -5.43
CA SER A 268 -7.08 7.82 -4.90
C SER A 268 -5.68 7.54 -4.36
N SER A 269 -5.42 6.34 -3.85
CA SER A 269 -4.12 5.97 -3.28
C SER A 269 -3.08 5.58 -4.34
N TRP A 270 -3.49 5.13 -5.52
CA TRP A 270 -2.58 4.60 -6.54
C TRP A 270 -2.45 5.48 -7.78
N HIS A 271 -3.17 6.61 -7.81
CA HIS A 271 -3.14 7.61 -8.88
C HIS A 271 -3.49 7.02 -10.25
N ILE A 272 -4.43 6.10 -10.28
CA ILE A 272 -5.01 5.53 -11.50
C ILE A 272 -6.48 5.97 -11.53
N PHE A 273 -6.90 6.60 -12.63
CA PHE A 273 -8.17 7.32 -12.70
C PHE A 273 -9.05 6.76 -13.85
N PRO A 274 -9.79 5.67 -13.63
CA PRO A 274 -10.75 5.18 -14.61
C PRO A 274 -11.89 6.19 -14.78
N ASP A 275 -12.56 6.12 -15.92
CA ASP A 275 -13.83 6.83 -16.10
C ASP A 275 -14.88 6.29 -15.13
N LEU A 276 -15.69 7.19 -14.59
CA LEU A 276 -16.72 6.87 -13.60
C LEU A 276 -18.12 7.11 -14.17
N ILE A 277 -19.05 6.24 -13.79
CA ILE A 277 -20.50 6.45 -13.97
C ILE A 277 -21.13 6.44 -12.58
N VAL A 278 -21.63 7.58 -12.14
CA VAL A 278 -22.31 7.72 -10.84
C VAL A 278 -23.81 7.60 -11.05
N LEU A 279 -24.41 6.60 -10.40
CA LEU A 279 -25.85 6.35 -10.42
C LEU A 279 -26.48 6.92 -9.14
N GLY A 280 -26.93 8.18 -9.20
CA GLY A 280 -27.69 8.84 -8.14
C GLY A 280 -29.06 9.32 -8.61
N SER A 281 -29.50 10.50 -8.17
CA SER A 281 -30.74 11.14 -8.67
C SER A 281 -30.70 11.41 -10.17
N SER A 282 -29.50 11.61 -10.72
CA SER A 282 -29.21 11.63 -12.14
C SER A 282 -27.99 10.74 -12.42
N VAL A 283 -27.87 10.28 -13.66
CA VAL A 283 -26.67 9.58 -14.13
C VAL A 283 -25.62 10.63 -14.50
N SER A 284 -24.48 10.60 -13.83
CA SER A 284 -23.34 11.48 -14.12
C SER A 284 -22.18 10.66 -14.68
N GLU A 285 -21.67 11.06 -15.84
CA GLU A 285 -20.48 10.47 -16.45
C GLU A 285 -19.28 11.38 -16.22
N ILE A 286 -18.24 10.83 -15.58
CA ILE A 286 -17.04 11.58 -15.22
C ILE A 286 -15.87 10.97 -15.97
N LYS A 287 -15.39 11.71 -16.97
CA LYS A 287 -14.30 11.31 -17.86
C LYS A 287 -12.95 11.73 -17.31
N PHE A 288 -12.08 10.78 -17.00
CA PHE A 288 -10.70 11.02 -16.57
C PHE A 288 -9.69 10.79 -17.70
N GLU A 289 -10.05 9.98 -18.69
CA GLU A 289 -9.24 9.69 -19.87
C GLU A 289 -7.81 9.28 -19.50
N ASP A 290 -7.69 8.42 -18.49
CA ASP A 290 -6.40 7.90 -18.06
C ASP A 290 -5.92 6.84 -19.04
N GLU A 291 -4.81 7.12 -19.73
CA GLU A 291 -4.18 6.24 -20.72
C GLU A 291 -3.81 4.85 -20.17
N LEU A 292 -3.65 4.72 -18.85
CA LEU A 292 -3.35 3.44 -18.20
C LEU A 292 -4.57 2.53 -18.10
N VAL A 293 -5.79 3.08 -18.21
CA VAL A 293 -7.04 2.33 -18.12
C VAL A 293 -7.57 2.11 -19.53
N LYS A 294 -7.86 0.85 -19.88
CA LYS A 294 -8.50 0.55 -21.16
C LYS A 294 -9.86 1.24 -21.23
N THR A 295 -10.26 1.70 -22.41
CA THR A 295 -11.53 2.43 -22.62
C THR A 295 -12.77 1.68 -22.14
N SER A 296 -12.75 0.34 -22.13
CA SER A 296 -13.84 -0.49 -21.60
C SER A 296 -13.83 -0.65 -20.07
N GLY A 297 -12.75 -0.27 -19.39
CA GLY A 297 -12.58 -0.31 -17.94
C GLY A 297 -13.25 0.88 -17.25
N VAL A 298 -14.59 0.88 -17.23
CA VAL A 298 -15.39 1.93 -16.58
C VAL A 298 -15.86 1.46 -15.21
N LEU A 299 -15.79 2.35 -14.21
CA LEU A 299 -16.28 2.07 -12.86
C LEU A 299 -17.67 2.69 -12.66
N THR A 300 -18.67 1.85 -12.46
CA THR A 300 -20.04 2.26 -12.12
C THR A 300 -20.23 2.26 -10.60
N ILE A 301 -20.71 3.37 -10.07
CA ILE A 301 -20.97 3.55 -8.65
C ILE A 301 -22.49 3.50 -8.46
N GLY A 302 -22.97 2.46 -7.77
CA GLY A 302 -24.37 2.36 -7.38
C GLY A 302 -24.57 2.91 -5.98
N LEU A 303 -25.43 3.91 -5.83
CA LEU A 303 -25.88 4.38 -4.52
C LEU A 303 -27.06 3.51 -4.09
N GLU A 304 -26.87 2.62 -3.12
CA GLU A 304 -27.98 1.96 -2.44
C GLU A 304 -28.45 2.90 -1.32
N LEU A 305 -29.53 3.64 -1.57
CA LEU A 305 -30.20 4.52 -0.61
C LEU A 305 -30.96 3.67 0.41
N ASP A 306 -30.26 2.99 1.31
CA ASP A 306 -30.87 2.50 2.54
C ASP A 306 -30.72 3.56 3.62
N ILE A 307 -31.76 4.37 3.71
CA ILE A 307 -31.99 5.36 4.76
C ILE A 307 -32.18 4.59 6.07
N LEU A 308 -31.10 4.33 6.79
CA LEU A 308 -31.17 4.02 8.22
C LEU A 308 -30.62 5.24 8.96
N GLU A 309 -31.56 6.10 9.32
CA GLU A 309 -31.44 7.15 10.34
C GLU A 309 -30.69 6.60 11.56
N THR A 310 -29.38 6.82 11.59
CA THR A 310 -28.58 6.62 12.78
C THR A 310 -27.78 7.89 12.92
N GLU A 311 -28.07 8.64 13.99
CA GLU A 311 -27.53 9.95 14.35
C GLU A 311 -26.07 10.14 13.88
N ALA A 312 -25.91 10.65 12.67
CA ALA A 312 -24.61 10.78 12.03
C ALA A 312 -24.10 12.18 12.30
N PHE A 313 -22.92 12.25 12.90
CA PHE A 313 -22.04 13.40 12.75
C PHE A 313 -21.98 13.80 11.27
N ASP A 314 -21.99 15.10 11.02
CA ASP A 314 -22.03 15.79 9.72
C ASP A 314 -20.80 15.41 8.83
N MET A 315 -20.74 14.17 8.36
CA MET A 315 -19.60 13.61 7.62
C MET A 315 -20.07 13.05 6.28
N THR A 316 -19.76 13.78 5.20
CA THR A 316 -20.02 13.35 3.82
C THR A 316 -18.80 12.62 3.21
N GLY A 317 -19.00 11.80 2.18
CA GLY A 317 -17.92 11.14 1.44
C GLY A 317 -17.71 9.65 1.78
N VAL A 318 -16.59 9.08 1.32
CA VAL A 318 -16.21 7.69 1.68
C VAL A 318 -15.81 7.61 3.15
N GLN A 319 -16.48 6.72 3.90
CA GLN A 319 -16.30 6.54 5.34
C GLN A 319 -15.55 5.24 5.66
N TRP A 320 -14.58 5.29 6.58
CA TRP A 320 -13.82 4.09 6.99
C TRP A 320 -13.57 4.12 8.50
N SER A 321 -14.10 3.12 9.19
CA SER A 321 -13.99 2.97 10.63
C SER A 321 -13.30 1.66 11.01
N LEU A 322 -12.37 1.73 11.96
CA LEU A 322 -11.57 0.61 12.45
C LEU A 322 -11.51 0.61 13.99
N SER A 323 -11.57 -0.57 14.62
CA SER A 323 -11.34 -0.75 16.06
C SER A 323 -9.84 -0.99 16.31
N LEU A 324 -9.13 -0.06 16.95
CA LEU A 324 -7.68 -0.17 17.16
C LEU A 324 -7.37 -0.74 18.55
N ALA A 325 -6.72 -1.91 18.61
CA ALA A 325 -6.26 -2.49 19.89
C ALA A 325 -4.88 -1.95 20.33
N HIS A 326 -4.07 -1.46 19.39
CA HIS A 326 -2.66 -1.12 19.62
C HIS A 326 -2.36 0.37 19.84
N LEU A 327 -3.39 1.19 20.07
CA LEU A 327 -3.19 2.60 20.42
C LEU A 327 -2.77 2.70 21.91
N LYS A 328 -1.46 2.58 22.17
CA LYS A 328 -0.87 2.35 23.50
C LYS A 328 -0.96 3.47 24.56
N TYR A 329 -1.83 4.46 24.41
CA TYR A 329 -2.06 5.47 25.43
C TYR A 329 -3.57 5.58 25.73
N TYR A 330 -3.98 4.91 26.82
CA TYR A 330 -5.30 4.86 27.48
C TYR A 330 -6.39 3.96 26.87
N GLY A 331 -6.80 2.94 27.64
CA GLY A 331 -8.19 2.45 27.66
C GLY A 331 -8.57 1.28 26.74
N PRO A 332 -9.86 0.88 26.75
CA PRO A 332 -10.44 -0.11 25.85
C PRO A 332 -10.26 0.28 24.37
N PRO A 333 -10.39 -0.66 23.41
CA PRO A 333 -10.15 -0.40 21.98
C PRO A 333 -10.91 0.83 21.49
N VAL A 334 -10.17 1.78 20.91
CA VAL A 334 -10.73 3.04 20.42
C VAL A 334 -11.21 2.82 18.99
N ILE A 335 -12.45 3.22 18.71
CA ILE A 335 -12.97 3.28 17.35
C ILE A 335 -12.39 4.53 16.71
N ALA A 336 -11.59 4.34 15.66
CA ALA A 336 -11.14 5.43 14.81
C ALA A 336 -12.03 5.46 13.56
N SER A 337 -12.60 6.63 13.25
CA SER A 337 -13.32 6.90 12.02
C SER A 337 -12.63 8.03 11.26
N SER A 338 -12.70 7.99 9.94
CA SER A 338 -12.23 9.07 9.08
C SER A 338 -13.18 9.18 7.88
N SER A 339 -13.23 10.36 7.25
CA SER A 339 -13.97 10.68 6.03
C SER A 339 -13.05 11.38 5.02
N VAL A 340 -13.39 11.37 3.72
CA VAL A 340 -12.55 11.99 2.67
C VAL A 340 -12.46 13.52 2.83
N GLU A 341 -13.47 14.12 3.45
CA GLU A 341 -13.52 15.56 3.76
C GLU A 341 -12.55 15.96 4.88
N ASN A 342 -12.29 15.07 5.84
CA ASN A 342 -11.36 15.27 6.95
C ASN A 342 -9.91 14.87 6.59
N ASP A 343 -9.33 15.49 5.55
CA ASP A 343 -7.89 15.32 5.26
C ASP A 343 -7.09 15.93 6.43
N HIS A 344 -6.52 15.06 7.26
CA HIS A 344 -5.82 15.46 8.48
C HIS A 344 -4.58 16.29 8.13
N SER A 345 -4.72 17.62 8.22
CA SER A 345 -3.72 18.70 8.16
C SER A 345 -2.34 18.27 7.64
N ARG A 346 -2.18 18.34 6.31
CA ARG A 346 -0.88 18.36 5.66
C ARG A 346 -0.22 19.71 5.93
N ILE A 347 0.88 19.73 6.67
CA ILE A 347 1.70 20.94 6.84
C ILE A 347 2.64 20.99 5.64
N HIS A 348 2.48 21.98 4.76
CA HIS A 348 3.40 22.20 3.65
C HIS A 348 4.65 22.95 4.14
N PHE A 349 5.78 22.78 3.47
CA PHE A 349 7.01 23.52 3.81
C PHE A 349 6.84 25.04 3.67
N SER A 350 5.90 25.49 2.82
CA SER A 350 5.47 26.89 2.74
C SER A 350 4.89 27.40 4.07
N ASP A 351 4.25 26.54 4.86
CA ASP A 351 3.63 26.90 6.14
C ASP A 351 4.70 27.06 7.24
N PHE A 352 5.84 26.37 7.10
CA PHE A 352 7.01 26.56 7.96
C PHE A 352 7.68 27.93 7.75
N SER A 353 7.67 28.46 6.53
CA SER A 353 8.26 29.79 6.25
C SER A 353 7.54 30.94 6.96
N ALA A 354 6.28 30.74 7.36
CA ALA A 354 5.54 31.70 8.19
C ALA A 354 5.95 31.67 9.67
N VAL A 355 6.54 30.56 10.15
CA VAL A 355 7.02 30.43 11.53
C VAL A 355 8.38 31.11 11.74
N ASP A 356 9.25 31.10 10.71
CA ASP A 356 10.55 31.80 10.76
C ASP A 356 10.38 33.34 10.78
N LEU A 357 9.31 33.88 10.21
CA LEU A 357 9.00 35.32 10.28
C LEU A 357 8.50 35.78 11.66
N GLY A 358 8.04 34.85 12.50
CA GLY A 358 7.57 35.14 13.87
C GLY A 358 8.69 35.21 14.91
N THR A 359 9.89 34.72 14.61
CA THR A 359 11.03 34.70 15.55
C THR A 359 12.07 35.80 15.29
N LEU A 360 11.92 36.56 14.19
CA LEU A 360 12.84 37.64 13.79
C LEU A 360 12.34 39.07 14.10
N LEU A 361 11.17 39.22 14.73
CA LEU A 361 10.69 40.50 15.26
C LEU A 361 10.78 40.50 16.80
N PRO A 362 11.77 41.18 17.40
CA PRO A 362 11.75 41.44 18.83
C PRO A 362 10.69 42.50 19.14
N VAL A 363 9.91 42.26 20.20
CA VAL A 363 9.01 43.24 20.84
C VAL A 363 9.80 44.42 21.39
#